data_AF-A0A072N1I9-F1
#
_entry.id   AF-A0A072N1I9-F1
#
_cell.length_a   1.000
_cell.length_b   1.000
_cell.length_c   1.000
_cell.angle_alpha   90.00
_cell.angle_beta   90.00
_cell.angle_gamma   90.00
#
_symmetry.space_group_name_H-M   'P 1'
#
loop_
_entity.id
_entity.type
_entity.pdbx_description
1 polymer ?
#
loop_
_entity_poly.entity_id
_entity_poly.type
_entity_poly.pdbx_seq_one_letter_code
_entity_poly.pdbx_strand_id
1 'polypeptide(L)'
;MAIPGSYNVLNRLAIFLVFTALIVPVSVYGAGERSKSAADWLEQLGPALNMTSYRGVFVYARGDSVHSMRIAHRYRDDKVQERLVIQDGGSGEIVRKGTDVVCVLPRQGKVRLNQVIPSGPFAKAFSNQSVPLSQWYNVELVGEDRVAGYSAVIVALNAKDAFRYNHRLWLEKSTGLLVKSNVGGAGKVLEHFQFTSLEITDDIPDSEFEIQTQGRAIARSVSPKDEVAAPVNLDLDGWRPGWLPEGFLPAAAPRSGSGHAVAFSDGVAAFSIFVEPEGTVKMPSGVSRIGATTVYMRELGSGDSRYLITVVGEVPPKTAKQVAESVQVDSALALNVGRP
;
A
#
# COMPACT_ATOMS: atom_id res chain seq x y z
N MET A 1 -94.27 38.60 11.73
CA MET A 1 -94.59 37.16 11.90
C MET A 1 -93.84 36.67 13.12
N ALA A 2 -94.51 35.89 13.96
CA ALA A 2 -94.28 35.72 15.39
C ALA A 2 -93.15 34.73 15.77
N ILE A 3 -92.69 34.92 17.02
CA ILE A 3 -91.79 34.14 17.91
C ILE A 3 -92.47 32.79 18.34
N PRO A 4 -91.95 31.87 19.22
CA PRO A 4 -90.76 31.85 20.11
C PRO A 4 -89.98 30.50 20.22
N GLY A 5 -88.78 30.48 20.80
CA GLY A 5 -88.53 30.20 22.23
C GLY A 5 -87.24 29.36 22.36
N SER A 6 -86.63 29.07 23.50
CA SER A 6 -86.86 29.39 24.92
C SER A 6 -85.87 28.53 25.72
N TYR A 7 -85.10 29.13 26.65
CA TYR A 7 -84.49 28.55 27.89
C TYR A 7 -83.53 27.31 27.74
N ASN A 8 -82.44 27.10 28.48
CA ASN A 8 -82.20 27.30 29.92
C ASN A 8 -80.70 27.23 30.22
N VAL A 9 -80.31 27.99 31.25
CA VAL A 9 -79.06 27.89 32.02
C VAL A 9 -79.18 26.69 32.98
N LEU A 10 -78.16 25.83 33.10
CA LEU A 10 -77.58 25.36 34.37
C LEU A 10 -76.56 24.20 34.20
N ASN A 11 -75.45 24.33 34.94
CA ASN A 11 -74.70 23.27 35.65
C ASN A 11 -73.65 22.43 34.88
N ARG A 12 -72.35 22.65 35.13
CA ARG A 12 -71.52 21.89 36.11
C ARG A 12 -70.01 22.06 35.85
N LEU A 13 -69.30 22.54 36.88
CA LEU A 13 -68.06 21.99 37.44
C LEU A 13 -66.98 21.45 36.49
N ALA A 14 -65.81 22.11 36.38
CA ALA A 14 -64.51 21.43 36.31
C ALA A 14 -63.29 22.39 36.39
N ILE A 15 -62.57 22.26 37.51
CA ILE A 15 -61.11 22.07 37.58
C ILE A 15 -60.22 23.22 37.07
N PHE A 16 -59.72 23.99 38.05
CA PHE A 16 -58.45 24.71 37.97
C PHE A 16 -57.31 23.71 37.70
N LEU A 17 -56.67 23.78 36.53
CA LEU A 17 -55.39 23.12 36.26
C LEU A 17 -54.31 24.19 36.10
N VAL A 18 -53.58 24.41 37.19
CA VAL A 18 -52.35 25.20 37.21
C VAL A 18 -51.29 24.43 36.42
N PHE A 19 -51.00 24.87 35.19
CA PHE A 19 -49.91 24.34 34.38
C PHE A 19 -48.60 25.01 34.82
N THR A 20 -47.97 24.50 35.87
CA THR A 20 -46.57 24.80 36.18
C THR A 20 -45.69 24.12 35.12
N ALA A 21 -45.21 24.91 34.16
CA ALA A 21 -44.22 24.47 33.19
C ALA A 21 -42.88 24.18 33.89
N LEU A 22 -42.58 22.89 34.08
CA LEU A 22 -41.29 22.41 34.52
C LEU A 22 -40.29 22.58 33.35
N ILE A 23 -39.47 23.62 33.38
CA ILE A 23 -38.34 23.77 32.46
C ILE A 23 -37.30 22.74 32.87
N VAL A 24 -37.30 21.58 32.20
CA VAL A 24 -36.23 20.60 32.32
C VAL A 24 -35.04 21.14 31.53
N PRO A 25 -33.88 21.37 32.15
CA PRO A 25 -32.67 21.70 31.40
C PRO A 25 -32.29 20.48 30.57
N VAL A 26 -32.52 20.56 29.25
CA VAL A 26 -31.94 19.62 28.30
C VAL A 26 -30.45 19.91 28.28
N SER A 27 -29.68 19.10 29.02
CA SER A 27 -28.24 19.05 28.85
C SER A 27 -27.97 18.61 27.42
N VAL A 28 -27.63 19.58 26.57
CA VAL A 28 -27.03 19.32 25.27
C VAL A 28 -25.68 18.69 25.57
N TYR A 29 -25.63 17.36 25.53
CA TYR A 29 -24.36 16.65 25.40
C TYR A 29 -23.78 17.06 24.04
N GLY A 30 -22.89 18.05 24.05
CA GLY A 30 -22.00 18.28 22.94
C GLY A 30 -21.22 16.99 22.73
N ALA A 31 -21.55 16.25 21.67
CA ALA A 31 -20.66 15.25 21.13
C ALA A 31 -19.42 16.02 20.66
N GLY A 32 -18.41 16.13 21.53
CA GLY A 32 -17.13 16.64 21.12
C GLY A 32 -16.66 15.78 19.96
N GLU A 33 -16.43 16.38 18.80
CA GLU A 33 -15.75 15.70 17.70
C GLU A 33 -14.44 15.18 18.26
N ARG A 34 -14.38 13.86 18.46
CA ARG A 34 -13.14 13.21 18.86
C ARG A 34 -12.19 13.40 17.68
N SER A 35 -11.22 14.29 17.83
CA SER A 35 -10.18 14.49 16.83
C SER A 35 -9.51 13.14 16.56
N LYS A 36 -9.47 12.75 15.28
CA LYS A 36 -8.87 11.47 14.85
C LYS A 36 -7.42 11.40 15.32
N SER A 37 -7.07 10.30 15.97
CA SER A 37 -5.69 10.01 16.37
C SER A 37 -4.82 9.67 15.15
N ALA A 38 -3.50 9.68 15.32
CA ALA A 38 -2.58 9.27 14.26
C ALA A 38 -2.80 7.80 13.83
N ALA A 39 -3.20 6.94 14.78
CA ALA A 39 -3.53 5.54 14.51
C ALA A 39 -4.83 5.42 13.71
N ASP A 40 -5.84 6.22 14.02
CA ASP A 40 -7.13 6.22 13.31
C ASP A 40 -6.92 6.59 11.82
N TRP A 41 -5.99 7.51 11.54
CA TRP A 41 -5.59 7.88 10.18
C TRP A 41 -4.91 6.74 9.42
N LEU A 42 -4.06 5.95 10.09
CA LEU A 42 -3.43 4.78 9.46
C LEU A 42 -4.43 3.65 9.23
N GLU A 43 -5.38 3.46 10.14
CA GLU A 43 -6.44 2.47 9.97
C GLU A 43 -7.32 2.80 8.76
N GLN A 44 -7.58 4.09 8.51
CA GLN A 44 -8.32 4.55 7.34
C GLN A 44 -7.53 4.46 6.03
N LEU A 45 -6.20 4.54 6.07
CA LEU A 45 -5.34 4.54 4.88
C LEU A 45 -5.53 3.27 4.01
N GLY A 46 -5.57 2.09 4.63
CA GLY A 46 -5.71 0.81 3.91
C GLY A 46 -6.99 0.74 3.07
N PRO A 47 -8.18 0.92 3.68
CA PRO A 47 -9.44 1.05 2.94
C PRO A 47 -9.42 2.19 1.91
N ALA A 48 -8.88 3.36 2.26
CA ALA A 48 -8.86 4.51 1.35
C ALA A 48 -8.07 4.23 0.06
N LEU A 49 -6.95 3.52 0.15
CA LEU A 49 -6.15 3.13 -1.03
C LEU A 49 -6.88 2.16 -1.96
N ASN A 50 -7.76 1.30 -1.43
CA ASN A 50 -8.40 0.21 -2.18
C ASN A 50 -9.85 0.51 -2.61
N MET A 51 -10.57 1.34 -1.86
CA MET A 51 -12.01 1.55 -2.01
C MET A 51 -12.37 2.97 -2.46
N THR A 52 -11.41 3.90 -2.52
CA THR A 52 -11.66 5.25 -3.05
C THR A 52 -11.51 5.26 -4.56
N SER A 53 -12.53 5.73 -5.28
CA SER A 53 -12.42 5.98 -6.72
C SER A 53 -11.82 7.36 -6.98
N TYR A 54 -10.80 7.42 -7.83
CA TYR A 54 -10.11 8.66 -8.19
C TYR A 54 -9.37 8.55 -9.51
N ARG A 55 -9.09 9.69 -10.14
CA ARG A 55 -8.16 9.80 -11.25
C ARG A 55 -7.26 11.01 -11.08
N GLY A 56 -6.08 10.96 -11.67
CA GLY A 56 -5.15 12.07 -11.53
C GLY A 56 -3.80 11.82 -12.16
N VAL A 57 -2.90 12.75 -11.90
CA VAL A 57 -1.49 12.71 -12.29
C VAL A 57 -0.67 12.87 -11.03
N PHE A 58 0.33 12.01 -10.86
CA PHE A 58 1.30 12.11 -9.79
C PHE A 58 2.72 12.06 -10.33
N VAL A 59 3.63 12.64 -9.56
CA VAL A 59 5.07 12.51 -9.77
C VAL A 59 5.64 11.56 -8.72
N TYR A 60 6.60 10.75 -9.16
CA TYR A 60 7.39 9.88 -8.31
C TYR A 60 8.87 10.12 -8.59
N ALA A 61 9.60 10.51 -7.55
CA ALA A 61 11.02 10.84 -7.62
C ALA A 61 11.83 9.89 -6.73
N ARG A 62 12.93 9.39 -7.26
CA ARG A 62 13.91 8.53 -6.55
C ARG A 62 15.31 8.79 -7.08
N GLY A 63 16.26 9.06 -6.18
CA GLY A 63 17.59 9.51 -6.60
C GLY A 63 17.49 10.74 -7.52
N ASP A 64 18.13 10.67 -8.69
CA ASP A 64 18.11 11.76 -9.68
C ASP A 64 17.00 11.62 -10.75
N SER A 65 16.13 10.62 -10.61
CA SER A 65 15.06 10.35 -11.58
C SER A 65 13.71 10.84 -11.06
N VAL A 66 12.96 11.52 -11.93
CA VAL A 66 11.58 11.94 -11.72
C VAL A 66 10.73 11.35 -12.84
N HIS A 67 9.60 10.74 -12.47
CA HIS A 67 8.66 10.16 -13.41
C HIS A 67 7.26 10.67 -13.12
N SER A 68 6.54 11.06 -14.18
CA SER A 68 5.13 11.41 -14.15
C SER A 68 4.27 10.21 -14.58
N MET A 69 3.19 9.96 -13.85
CA MET A 69 2.26 8.88 -14.12
C MET A 69 0.82 9.40 -14.03
N ARG A 70 -0.03 8.95 -14.96
CA ARG A 70 -1.48 9.15 -14.89
C ARG A 70 -2.13 7.88 -14.35
N ILE A 71 -3.00 8.04 -13.37
CA ILE A 71 -3.74 6.95 -12.74
C ILE A 71 -5.25 7.17 -12.88
N ALA A 72 -5.98 6.10 -13.15
CA ALA A 72 -7.41 5.96 -12.90
C ALA A 72 -7.61 4.74 -12.01
N HIS A 73 -8.27 4.91 -10.88
CA HIS A 73 -8.59 3.86 -9.91
C HIS A 73 -10.08 3.93 -9.60
N ARG A 74 -10.79 2.81 -9.72
CA ARG A 74 -12.22 2.72 -9.43
C ARG A 74 -12.49 1.48 -8.61
N TYR A 75 -13.23 1.66 -7.53
CA TYR A 75 -13.83 0.57 -6.78
C TYR A 75 -15.33 0.54 -7.08
N ARG A 76 -15.82 -0.53 -7.71
CA ARG A 76 -17.24 -0.70 -8.04
C ARG A 76 -17.58 -2.20 -8.04
N ASP A 77 -18.74 -2.55 -7.47
CA ASP A 77 -19.23 -3.94 -7.42
C ASP A 77 -18.21 -4.91 -6.79
N ASP A 78 -17.57 -4.48 -5.69
CA ASP A 78 -16.49 -5.20 -4.99
C ASP A 78 -15.29 -5.57 -5.86
N LYS A 79 -15.06 -4.80 -6.94
CA LYS A 79 -13.95 -4.97 -7.85
C LYS A 79 -13.15 -3.69 -7.98
N VAL A 80 -11.84 -3.86 -7.82
CA VAL A 80 -10.86 -2.82 -8.13
C VAL A 80 -10.56 -2.87 -9.62
N GLN A 81 -10.64 -1.71 -10.27
CA GLN A 81 -10.13 -1.48 -11.60
C GLN A 81 -9.13 -0.35 -11.56
N GLU A 82 -8.00 -0.54 -12.21
CA GLU A 82 -6.92 0.42 -12.19
C GLU A 82 -6.27 0.49 -13.56
N ARG A 83 -5.89 1.70 -13.95
CA ARG A 83 -5.00 1.91 -15.07
C ARG A 83 -3.93 2.93 -14.70
N LEU A 84 -2.69 2.57 -14.96
CA LEU A 84 -1.53 3.41 -14.72
C LEU A 84 -0.76 3.59 -16.03
N VAL A 85 -0.52 4.84 -16.42
CA VAL A 85 0.11 5.19 -17.70
C VAL A 85 1.34 6.07 -17.43
N ILE A 86 2.51 5.61 -17.88
CA ILE A 86 3.74 6.40 -17.82
C ILE A 86 3.61 7.58 -18.78
N GLN A 87 3.88 8.80 -18.29
CA GLN A 87 3.76 10.03 -19.09
C GLN A 87 5.09 10.46 -19.74
N ASP A 88 6.22 9.96 -19.22
CA ASP A 88 7.55 10.34 -19.69
C ASP A 88 8.24 9.21 -20.46
N GLY A 89 8.78 9.51 -21.64
CA GLY A 89 9.57 8.57 -22.43
C GLY A 89 8.72 7.53 -23.17
N GLY A 90 9.00 6.24 -22.95
CA GLY A 90 8.33 5.16 -23.68
C GLY A 90 6.86 4.98 -23.24
N SER A 91 5.97 4.74 -24.21
CA SER A 91 4.55 4.48 -23.92
C SER A 91 4.38 3.09 -23.29
N GLY A 92 4.21 3.07 -21.97
CA GLY A 92 3.88 1.86 -21.20
C GLY A 92 2.67 2.10 -20.32
N GLU A 93 1.82 1.08 -20.20
CA GLU A 93 0.68 1.12 -19.29
C GLU A 93 0.44 -0.22 -18.61
N ILE A 94 -0.14 -0.13 -17.43
CA ILE A 94 -0.61 -1.26 -16.64
C ILE A 94 -2.11 -1.10 -16.48
N VAL A 95 -2.87 -2.15 -16.80
CA VAL A 95 -4.31 -2.22 -16.58
C VAL A 95 -4.59 -3.40 -15.68
N ARG A 96 -5.32 -3.16 -14.58
CA ARG A 96 -5.81 -4.19 -13.66
C ARG A 96 -7.33 -4.18 -13.64
N LYS A 97 -7.93 -5.36 -13.73
CA LYS A 97 -9.38 -5.58 -13.54
C LYS A 97 -9.56 -6.78 -12.63
N GLY A 98 -9.80 -6.55 -11.33
CA GLY A 98 -9.79 -7.62 -10.33
C GLY A 98 -8.43 -8.30 -10.26
N THR A 99 -8.39 -9.62 -10.50
CA THR A 99 -7.17 -10.44 -10.48
C THR A 99 -6.41 -10.46 -11.81
N ASP A 100 -6.99 -9.90 -12.88
CA ASP A 100 -6.36 -9.83 -14.19
C ASP A 100 -5.48 -8.59 -14.28
N VAL A 101 -4.21 -8.79 -14.63
CA VAL A 101 -3.22 -7.73 -14.85
C VAL A 101 -2.67 -7.84 -16.26
N VAL A 102 -2.79 -6.76 -17.02
CA VAL A 102 -2.16 -6.62 -18.33
C VAL A 102 -1.14 -5.50 -18.28
N CYS A 103 0.09 -5.82 -18.69
CA CYS A 103 1.17 -4.86 -18.84
C CYS A 103 1.51 -4.71 -20.32
N VAL A 104 1.48 -3.48 -20.84
CA VAL A 104 1.90 -3.17 -22.19
C VAL A 104 3.25 -2.49 -22.16
N LEU A 105 4.22 -3.13 -22.81
CA LEU A 105 5.59 -2.66 -22.89
C LEU A 105 5.83 -1.92 -24.21
N PRO A 106 6.64 -0.83 -24.21
CA PRO A 106 7.01 -0.12 -25.42
C PRO A 106 7.76 -1.05 -26.40
N ARG A 107 7.44 -0.92 -27.70
CA ARG A 107 7.94 -1.79 -28.80
C ARG A 107 9.45 -1.72 -29.03
N GLN A 108 10.08 -0.58 -28.74
CA GLN A 108 11.50 -0.33 -28.97
C GLN A 108 12.08 0.42 -27.77
N GLY A 109 12.67 -0.33 -26.86
CA GLY A 109 13.27 0.17 -25.64
C GLY A 109 13.36 -0.98 -24.66
N LYS A 110 14.59 -1.39 -24.32
CA LYS A 110 14.81 -2.37 -23.26
C LYS A 110 14.41 -1.75 -21.92
N VAL A 111 13.12 -1.66 -21.62
CA VAL A 111 12.67 -1.53 -20.25
C VAL A 111 12.68 -2.94 -19.67
N ARG A 112 13.75 -3.28 -18.95
CA ARG A 112 13.78 -4.47 -18.10
C ARG A 112 12.80 -4.22 -16.95
N LEU A 113 11.54 -4.59 -17.14
CA LEU A 113 10.59 -4.74 -16.04
C LEU A 113 10.85 -6.08 -15.36
N ASN A 114 11.90 -6.12 -14.55
CA ASN A 114 12.24 -7.29 -13.74
C ASN A 114 11.42 -7.37 -12.44
N GLN A 115 10.51 -6.43 -12.19
CA GLN A 115 9.70 -6.41 -10.98
C GLN A 115 8.28 -5.94 -11.30
N VAL A 116 7.33 -6.62 -10.66
CA VAL A 116 5.93 -6.21 -10.55
C VAL A 116 5.93 -4.78 -10.03
N ILE A 117 5.51 -3.81 -10.84
CA ILE A 117 5.19 -2.47 -10.35
C ILE A 117 3.90 -2.63 -9.53
N PRO A 118 3.95 -2.53 -8.18
CA PRO A 118 2.72 -2.40 -7.42
C PRO A 118 2.10 -1.04 -7.78
N SER A 119 0.78 -0.91 -7.61
CA SER A 119 -0.05 0.29 -7.89
C SER A 119 0.34 1.60 -7.19
N GLY A 120 1.54 1.66 -6.64
CA GLY A 120 2.03 2.58 -5.64
C GLY A 120 2.84 1.80 -4.60
N PRO A 121 3.76 2.44 -3.86
CA PRO A 121 4.62 1.77 -2.86
C PRO A 121 3.82 1.06 -1.75
N PHE A 122 2.52 1.35 -1.64
CA PHE A 122 1.74 1.16 -0.42
C PHE A 122 0.51 0.24 -0.59
N ALA A 123 0.13 -0.11 -1.82
CA ALA A 123 -1.16 -0.77 -2.10
C ALA A 123 -1.28 -2.17 -1.46
N LYS A 124 -0.17 -2.90 -1.30
CA LYS A 124 -0.15 -4.19 -0.59
C LYS A 124 0.41 -4.13 0.83
N ALA A 125 1.14 -3.07 1.19
CA ALA A 125 1.72 -2.94 2.52
C ALA A 125 0.64 -2.68 3.58
N PHE A 126 -0.35 -1.83 3.24
CA PHE A 126 -1.43 -1.44 4.16
C PHE A 126 -2.74 -2.21 4.00
N SER A 127 -2.80 -3.23 3.13
CA SER A 127 -4.01 -4.06 3.00
C SER A 127 -4.19 -5.06 4.16
N ASN A 128 -3.14 -5.29 4.96
CA ASN A 128 -3.20 -6.18 6.11
C ASN A 128 -3.36 -5.38 7.41
N GLN A 129 -4.61 -5.25 7.86
CA GLN A 129 -5.00 -4.58 9.12
C GLN A 129 -4.40 -5.21 10.40
N SER A 130 -3.67 -6.32 10.28
CA SER A 130 -3.20 -7.13 11.41
C SER A 130 -1.79 -6.82 11.89
N VAL A 131 -1.04 -5.91 11.25
CA VAL A 131 0.35 -5.64 11.64
C VAL A 131 0.41 -4.55 12.71
N PRO A 132 0.96 -4.82 13.91
CA PRO A 132 1.03 -3.85 14.99
C PRO A 132 2.11 -2.79 14.71
N LEU A 133 1.83 -1.84 13.81
CA LEU A 133 2.77 -0.81 13.36
C LEU A 133 3.39 -0.01 14.52
N SER A 134 2.62 0.22 15.58
CA SER A 134 3.07 0.90 16.79
C SER A 134 4.19 0.16 17.54
N GLN A 135 4.46 -1.12 17.25
CA GLN A 135 5.62 -1.83 17.80
C GLN A 135 6.93 -1.39 17.15
N TRP A 136 6.91 -1.09 15.84
CA TRP A 136 8.11 -0.82 15.04
C TRP A 136 8.29 0.66 14.69
N TYR A 137 7.21 1.44 14.76
CA TYR A 137 7.18 2.86 14.45
C TYR A 137 6.57 3.68 15.58
N ASN A 138 7.14 4.87 15.82
CA ASN A 138 6.45 5.96 16.50
C ASN A 138 5.57 6.67 15.48
N VAL A 139 4.25 6.62 15.69
CA VAL A 139 3.24 7.21 14.81
C VAL A 139 2.78 8.53 15.41
N GLU A 140 2.96 9.62 14.66
CA GLU A 140 2.69 10.98 15.14
C GLU A 140 1.90 11.80 14.13
N LEU A 141 0.95 12.59 14.62
CA LEU A 141 0.36 13.68 13.84
C LEU A 141 1.28 14.88 13.92
N VAL A 142 1.82 15.29 12.77
CA VAL A 142 2.84 16.36 12.72
C VAL A 142 2.33 17.65 12.10
N GLY A 143 1.08 17.69 11.64
CA GLY A 143 0.43 18.90 11.17
C GLY A 143 -0.58 18.66 10.06
N GLU A 144 -0.88 19.72 9.34
CA GLU A 144 -1.77 19.74 8.19
C GLU A 144 -1.09 20.43 7.01
N ASP A 145 -1.53 20.13 5.79
CA ASP A 145 -0.98 20.69 4.55
C ASP A 145 -2.09 20.79 3.49
N ARG A 146 -1.75 21.35 2.33
CA ARG A 146 -2.60 21.31 1.14
C ARG A 146 -1.83 20.71 -0.04
N VAL A 147 -2.35 19.63 -0.61
CA VAL A 147 -1.72 18.88 -1.71
C VAL A 147 -2.72 18.66 -2.84
N ALA A 148 -2.32 18.97 -4.08
CA ALA A 148 -3.19 18.83 -5.26
C ALA A 148 -4.57 19.53 -5.12
N GLY A 149 -4.64 20.60 -4.34
CA GLY A 149 -5.90 21.32 -4.06
C GLY A 149 -6.67 20.82 -2.84
N TYR A 150 -6.34 19.64 -2.30
CA TYR A 150 -7.02 19.00 -1.17
C TYR A 150 -6.35 19.30 0.17
N SER A 151 -7.15 19.47 1.22
CA SER A 151 -6.67 19.56 2.60
C SER A 151 -6.21 18.19 3.10
N ALA A 152 -5.01 18.11 3.65
CA ALA A 152 -4.41 16.87 4.10
C ALA A 152 -3.88 16.96 5.53
N VAL A 153 -3.88 15.83 6.23
CA VAL A 153 -3.22 15.63 7.52
C VAL A 153 -1.88 14.94 7.29
N ILE A 154 -0.86 15.36 8.05
CA ILE A 154 0.49 14.79 7.96
C ILE A 154 0.69 13.79 9.10
N VAL A 155 0.91 12.53 8.74
CA VAL A 155 1.29 11.45 9.66
C VAL A 155 2.77 11.13 9.46
N ALA A 156 3.55 11.17 10.53
CA ALA A 156 4.94 10.72 10.54
C ALA A 156 5.04 9.31 11.12
N LEU A 157 5.80 8.46 10.45
CA LEU A 157 6.20 7.13 10.91
C LEU A 157 7.71 7.15 11.14
N ASN A 158 8.13 7.31 12.39
CA ASN A 158 9.54 7.29 12.77
C ASN A 158 9.91 5.87 13.22
N ALA A 159 10.81 5.22 12.49
CA ALA A 159 11.29 3.89 12.85
C ALA A 159 11.93 3.89 14.24
N LYS A 160 11.62 2.87 15.05
CA LYS A 160 12.18 2.69 16.39
C LYS A 160 13.56 2.04 16.39
N ASP A 161 14.00 1.53 15.24
CA ASP A 161 15.29 0.90 15.04
C ASP A 161 15.99 1.44 13.79
N ALA A 162 17.23 0.98 13.56
CA ALA A 162 18.04 1.38 12.42
C ALA A 162 17.82 0.49 11.18
N PHE A 163 16.87 -0.44 11.22
CA PHE A 163 16.63 -1.42 10.17
C PHE A 163 15.58 -1.00 9.16
N ARG A 164 14.97 0.17 9.38
CA ARG A 164 13.84 0.72 8.61
C ARG A 164 14.09 2.18 8.25
N TYR A 165 13.35 2.65 7.25
CA TYR A 165 13.30 4.07 6.91
C TYR A 165 12.18 4.77 7.68
N ASN A 166 12.27 6.10 7.76
CA ASN A 166 11.19 6.93 8.27
C ASN A 166 10.25 7.30 7.12
N HIS A 167 8.97 7.47 7.40
CA HIS A 167 7.99 7.88 6.40
C HIS A 167 7.25 9.13 6.86
N ARG A 168 6.85 9.97 5.90
CA ARG A 168 5.83 11.00 6.09
C ARG A 168 4.74 10.79 5.07
N LEU A 169 3.50 10.77 5.53
CA LEU A 169 2.32 10.48 4.75
C LEU A 169 1.36 11.67 4.86
N TRP A 170 0.84 12.12 3.72
CA TRP A 170 -0.17 13.16 3.66
C TRP A 170 -1.48 12.51 3.23
N LEU A 171 -2.47 12.53 4.12
CA LEU A 171 -3.75 11.87 3.93
C LEU A 171 -4.84 12.92 3.74
N GLU A 172 -5.59 12.83 2.64
CA GLU A 172 -6.72 13.72 2.37
C GLU A 172 -7.79 13.58 3.45
N LYS A 173 -8.31 14.71 3.96
CA LYS A 173 -9.09 14.72 5.20
C LYS A 173 -10.43 13.97 5.12
N SER A 174 -11.06 13.95 3.96
CA SER A 174 -12.41 13.40 3.78
C SER A 174 -12.37 11.87 3.62
N THR A 175 -11.47 11.39 2.77
CA THR A 175 -11.37 9.99 2.35
C THR A 175 -10.26 9.22 3.06
N GLY A 176 -9.21 9.89 3.53
CA GLY A 176 -7.98 9.26 4.02
C GLY A 176 -7.03 8.84 2.90
N LEU A 177 -7.30 9.21 1.64
CA LEU A 177 -6.45 8.86 0.50
C LEU A 177 -5.05 9.45 0.66
N LEU A 178 -4.01 8.65 0.41
CA LEU A 178 -2.63 9.12 0.40
C LEU A 178 -2.38 10.03 -0.82
N VAL A 179 -2.22 11.32 -0.58
CA VAL A 179 -2.02 12.32 -1.65
C VAL A 179 -0.55 12.70 -1.86
N LYS A 180 0.30 12.44 -0.87
CA LYS A 180 1.74 12.65 -0.93
C LYS A 180 2.44 11.75 0.09
N SER A 181 3.65 11.32 -0.23
CA SER A 181 4.50 10.61 0.73
C SER A 181 5.98 10.89 0.49
N ASN A 182 6.76 10.82 1.56
CA ASN A 182 8.21 10.87 1.53
C ASN A 182 8.77 9.67 2.30
N VAL A 183 9.80 9.04 1.74
CA VAL A 183 10.65 8.10 2.47
C VAL A 183 11.95 8.80 2.83
N GLY A 184 12.31 8.80 4.12
CA GLY A 184 13.47 9.49 4.66
C GLY A 184 14.52 8.53 5.21
N GLY A 185 15.79 8.85 5.00
CA GLY A 185 16.91 8.13 5.61
C GLY A 185 18.18 8.97 5.66
N ALA A 186 18.90 8.88 6.78
CA ALA A 186 20.12 9.67 7.03
C ALA A 186 19.95 11.18 6.77
N GLY A 187 18.80 11.74 7.16
CA GLY A 187 18.49 13.17 7.02
C GLY A 187 18.14 13.64 5.61
N LYS A 188 17.98 12.73 4.64
CA LYS A 188 17.61 13.05 3.25
C LYS A 188 16.28 12.40 2.87
N VAL A 189 15.55 13.04 1.97
CA VAL A 189 14.42 12.41 1.27
C VAL A 189 14.99 11.49 0.19
N LEU A 190 14.63 10.22 0.27
CA LEU A 190 15.13 9.15 -0.58
C LEU A 190 14.16 8.90 -1.74
N GLU A 191 12.86 9.00 -1.43
CA GLU A 191 11.77 8.88 -2.38
C GLU A 191 10.69 9.89 -2.05
N HIS A 192 10.05 10.39 -3.10
CA HIS A 192 8.98 11.36 -3.03
C HIS A 192 7.88 10.98 -4.00
N PHE A 193 6.66 10.88 -3.50
CA PHE A 193 5.45 10.71 -4.27
C PHE A 193 4.52 11.88 -3.98
N GLN A 194 3.90 12.45 -5.01
CA GLN A 194 2.91 13.51 -4.83
C GLN A 194 1.97 13.61 -6.03
N PHE A 195 0.67 13.71 -5.78
CA PHE A 195 -0.29 14.13 -6.81
C PHE A 195 -0.05 15.60 -7.21
N THR A 196 0.00 15.85 -8.51
CA THR A 196 0.02 17.20 -9.09
C THR A 196 -1.38 17.62 -9.52
N SER A 197 -2.24 16.66 -9.87
CA SER A 197 -3.66 16.83 -10.13
C SER A 197 -4.40 15.60 -9.63
N LEU A 198 -5.51 15.79 -8.93
CA LEU A 198 -6.33 14.71 -8.38
C LEU A 198 -7.80 15.09 -8.50
N GLU A 199 -8.62 14.11 -8.87
CA GLU A 199 -10.07 14.17 -8.84
C GLU A 199 -10.56 12.90 -8.14
N ILE A 200 -11.13 13.07 -6.95
CA ILE A 200 -11.80 12.00 -6.21
C ILE A 200 -13.26 11.95 -6.70
N THR A 201 -13.64 10.89 -7.39
CA THR A 201 -14.95 10.74 -8.03
C THR A 201 -15.26 9.28 -8.31
N ASP A 202 -16.53 8.89 -8.17
CA ASP A 202 -17.03 7.57 -8.56
C ASP A 202 -17.44 7.51 -10.05
N ASP A 203 -17.55 8.66 -10.72
CA ASP A 203 -17.93 8.77 -12.13
C ASP A 203 -16.71 8.66 -13.06
N ILE A 204 -16.10 7.48 -13.07
CA ILE A 204 -15.03 7.14 -14.00
C ILE A 204 -15.62 6.14 -15.00
N PRO A 205 -15.63 6.41 -16.33
CA PRO A 205 -16.24 5.52 -17.31
C PRO A 205 -15.38 4.28 -17.59
N ASP A 206 -15.99 3.22 -18.12
CA ASP A 206 -15.29 1.96 -18.42
C ASP A 206 -14.15 2.12 -19.44
N SER A 207 -14.28 3.09 -20.35
CA SER A 207 -13.27 3.42 -21.37
C SER A 207 -11.94 3.88 -20.78
N GLU A 208 -11.91 4.42 -19.55
CA GLU A 208 -10.66 4.78 -18.87
C GLU A 208 -9.81 3.55 -18.56
N PHE A 209 -10.41 2.37 -18.42
CA PHE A 209 -9.74 1.11 -18.08
C PHE A 209 -9.46 0.24 -19.31
N GLU A 210 -9.54 0.80 -20.50
CA GLU A 210 -9.16 0.14 -21.74
C GLU A 210 -7.68 0.42 -22.04
N ILE A 211 -7.02 -0.59 -22.60
CA ILE A 211 -5.65 -0.49 -23.11
C ILE A 211 -5.70 0.42 -24.34
N GLN A 212 -4.94 1.51 -24.32
CA GLN A 212 -4.87 2.48 -25.43
C GLN A 212 -3.50 2.44 -26.13
N THR A 213 -2.50 1.82 -25.51
CA THR A 213 -1.12 1.84 -25.98
C THR A 213 -0.87 0.70 -26.95
N GLN A 214 -0.18 1.01 -28.05
CA GLN A 214 0.33 -0.01 -28.97
C GLN A 214 1.68 -0.54 -28.47
N GLY A 215 1.78 -1.84 -28.22
CA GLY A 215 2.98 -2.44 -27.66
C GLY A 215 2.93 -3.96 -27.59
N ARG A 216 3.92 -4.56 -26.94
CA ARG A 216 3.85 -5.98 -26.59
C ARG A 216 3.04 -6.11 -25.31
N ALA A 217 1.83 -6.67 -25.40
CA ALA A 217 1.01 -6.96 -24.24
C ALA A 217 1.45 -8.28 -23.59
N ILE A 218 1.59 -8.25 -22.27
CA ILE A 218 1.76 -9.43 -21.42
C ILE A 218 0.58 -9.44 -20.47
N ALA A 219 -0.27 -10.46 -20.56
CA ALA A 219 -1.40 -10.66 -19.68
C ALA A 219 -1.10 -11.78 -18.68
N ARG A 220 -1.49 -11.59 -17.42
CA ARG A 220 -1.47 -12.62 -16.38
C ARG A 220 -2.78 -12.56 -15.60
N SER A 221 -3.47 -13.69 -15.52
CA SER A 221 -4.60 -13.89 -14.60
C SER A 221 -4.07 -14.53 -13.33
N VAL A 222 -4.32 -13.93 -12.17
CA VAL A 222 -4.01 -14.56 -10.87
C VAL A 222 -5.20 -15.45 -10.52
N SER A 223 -4.97 -16.76 -10.41
CA SER A 223 -6.05 -17.70 -10.09
C SER A 223 -6.40 -17.63 -8.60
N PRO A 224 -7.66 -17.80 -8.17
CA PRO A 224 -8.03 -17.84 -6.75
C PRO A 224 -7.30 -18.93 -5.93
N LYS A 225 -6.79 -19.98 -6.59
CA LYS A 225 -5.91 -20.99 -5.97
C LYS A 225 -4.52 -20.43 -5.56
N ASP A 226 -4.10 -19.32 -6.15
CA ASP A 226 -2.90 -18.57 -5.77
C ASP A 226 -3.15 -17.67 -4.54
N GLU A 227 -4.42 -17.46 -4.14
CA GLU A 227 -4.82 -16.57 -3.02
C GLU A 227 -4.99 -17.28 -1.69
N VAL A 228 -5.00 -18.62 -1.66
CA VAL A 228 -5.07 -19.35 -0.38
C VAL A 228 -3.73 -19.22 0.33
N ALA A 229 -3.63 -18.23 1.21
CA ALA A 229 -2.63 -18.10 2.26
C ALA A 229 -2.68 -19.35 3.14
N ALA A 230 -2.02 -20.42 2.67
CA ALA A 230 -1.53 -21.43 3.59
C ALA A 230 -0.49 -20.74 4.48
N PRO A 231 -0.37 -21.10 5.77
CA PRO A 231 0.78 -20.69 6.54
C PRO A 231 2.01 -21.02 5.71
N VAL A 232 2.87 -20.03 5.47
CA VAL A 232 4.18 -20.26 4.89
C VAL A 232 4.89 -21.13 5.91
N ASN A 233 4.78 -22.45 5.79
CA ASN A 233 5.80 -23.33 6.28
C ASN A 233 7.06 -22.82 5.59
N LEU A 234 7.98 -22.24 6.37
CA LEU A 234 9.28 -21.76 5.91
C LEU A 234 10.19 -22.93 5.48
N ASP A 235 9.63 -23.97 4.89
CA ASP A 235 10.32 -24.95 4.08
C ASP A 235 10.45 -24.32 2.68
N LEU A 236 11.29 -23.28 2.58
CA LEU A 236 11.53 -22.53 1.35
C LEU A 236 12.45 -23.34 0.44
N ASP A 237 11.97 -24.51 0.01
CA ASP A 237 12.66 -25.44 -0.91
C ASP A 237 14.16 -25.61 -0.61
N GLY A 238 14.56 -25.72 0.67
CA GLY A 238 15.97 -25.92 1.03
C GLY A 238 16.82 -24.64 1.11
N TRP A 239 16.23 -23.50 1.42
CA TRP A 239 16.95 -22.36 2.00
C TRP A 239 16.11 -21.68 3.09
N ARG A 240 16.73 -20.85 3.93
CA ARG A 240 16.03 -20.03 4.92
C ARG A 240 16.81 -18.77 5.29
N PRO A 241 16.14 -17.67 5.65
CA PRO A 241 16.81 -16.54 6.27
C PRO A 241 17.29 -16.93 7.68
N GLY A 242 18.56 -16.68 8.02
CA GLY A 242 19.06 -16.87 9.38
C GLY A 242 18.75 -15.69 10.32
N TRP A 243 18.40 -14.53 9.76
CA TRP A 243 18.00 -13.35 10.49
C TRP A 243 17.06 -12.48 9.64
N LEU A 244 16.05 -11.93 10.29
CA LEU A 244 15.14 -10.91 9.76
C LEU A 244 15.00 -9.81 10.81
N PRO A 245 14.79 -8.54 10.42
CA PRO A 245 14.39 -7.54 11.38
C PRO A 245 13.05 -7.93 12.00
N GLU A 246 12.89 -7.75 13.30
CA GLU A 246 11.66 -8.10 14.01
C GLU A 246 10.45 -7.42 13.37
N GLY A 247 9.33 -8.12 13.21
CA GLY A 247 8.12 -7.58 12.57
C GLY A 247 8.00 -7.85 11.07
N PHE A 248 9.08 -8.21 10.38
CA PHE A 248 9.00 -8.66 8.99
C PHE A 248 8.48 -10.09 8.91
N LEU A 249 7.35 -10.26 8.23
CA LEU A 249 6.72 -11.56 7.98
C LEU A 249 6.72 -11.86 6.48
N PRO A 250 6.73 -13.15 6.09
CA PRO A 250 6.58 -13.52 4.69
C PRO A 250 5.31 -12.91 4.09
N ALA A 251 5.47 -12.09 3.06
CA ALA A 251 4.37 -11.68 2.21
C ALA A 251 4.05 -12.84 1.26
N ALA A 252 2.77 -13.09 0.99
CA ALA A 252 2.31 -14.24 0.21
C ALA A 252 3.15 -14.46 -1.07
N ALA A 253 3.87 -15.58 -1.12
CA ALA A 253 4.75 -15.91 -2.22
C ALA A 253 3.92 -16.27 -3.48
N PRO A 254 4.32 -15.83 -4.68
CA PRO A 254 3.72 -16.36 -5.91
C PRO A 254 4.04 -17.85 -6.00
N ARG A 255 3.02 -18.72 -5.89
CA ARG A 255 3.15 -20.18 -6.02
C ARG A 255 3.72 -20.65 -7.38
N SER A 256 3.84 -19.77 -8.37
CA SER A 256 4.46 -20.08 -9.67
C SER A 256 5.99 -19.86 -9.73
N GLY A 257 6.62 -19.35 -8.68
CA GLY A 257 8.08 -19.25 -8.58
C GLY A 257 8.65 -20.52 -7.96
N SER A 258 9.86 -20.92 -8.35
CA SER A 258 10.57 -22.13 -7.89
C SER A 258 10.98 -22.13 -6.40
N GLY A 259 10.24 -21.48 -5.49
CA GLY A 259 10.64 -21.30 -4.08
C GLY A 259 11.88 -20.42 -3.87
N HIS A 260 12.56 -20.03 -4.96
CA HIS A 260 13.80 -19.26 -4.98
C HIS A 260 13.62 -17.78 -4.63
N ALA A 261 12.38 -17.29 -4.48
CA ALA A 261 12.12 -15.88 -4.19
C ALA A 261 10.99 -15.73 -3.16
N VAL A 262 11.27 -15.05 -2.05
CA VAL A 262 10.30 -14.81 -0.99
C VAL A 262 10.32 -13.33 -0.62
N ALA A 263 9.14 -12.72 -0.60
CA ALA A 263 8.94 -11.36 -0.13
C ALA A 263 8.65 -11.35 1.37
N PHE A 264 9.12 -10.32 2.06
CA PHE A 264 8.90 -10.05 3.47
C PHE A 264 8.39 -8.63 3.62
N SER A 265 7.47 -8.41 4.55
CA SER A 265 6.89 -7.10 4.83
C SER A 265 6.61 -6.94 6.32
N ASP A 266 6.78 -5.72 6.83
CA ASP A 266 6.37 -5.33 8.18
C ASP A 266 5.12 -4.43 8.18
N GLY A 267 4.38 -4.42 7.06
CA GLY A 267 3.18 -3.61 6.86
C GLY A 267 3.46 -2.19 6.37
N VAL A 268 4.71 -1.71 6.38
CA VAL A 268 5.11 -0.42 5.82
C VAL A 268 6.19 -0.60 4.75
N ALA A 269 7.28 -1.25 5.11
CA ALA A 269 8.41 -1.56 4.25
C ALA A 269 8.35 -3.02 3.80
N ALA A 270 8.90 -3.28 2.61
CA ALA A 270 9.01 -4.63 2.08
C ALA A 270 10.37 -4.87 1.40
N PHE A 271 10.82 -6.12 1.43
CA PHE A 271 11.95 -6.59 0.65
C PHE A 271 11.75 -8.04 0.20
N SER A 272 12.41 -8.43 -0.88
CA SER A 272 12.44 -9.80 -1.38
C SER A 272 13.85 -10.36 -1.30
N ILE A 273 13.93 -11.63 -0.91
CA ILE A 273 15.16 -12.43 -0.96
C ILE A 273 15.04 -13.36 -2.16
N PHE A 274 16.06 -13.38 -3.01
CA PHE A 274 16.22 -14.28 -4.13
C PHE A 274 17.43 -15.17 -3.88
N VAL A 275 17.30 -16.47 -4.14
CA VAL A 275 18.33 -17.49 -4.02
C VAL A 275 18.40 -18.25 -5.33
N GLU A 276 19.42 -17.96 -6.13
CA GLU A 276 19.60 -18.55 -7.45
C GLU A 276 20.92 -19.33 -7.51
N PRO A 277 21.00 -20.48 -8.18
CA PRO A 277 22.29 -21.10 -8.50
C PRO A 277 23.16 -20.10 -9.30
N GLU A 278 24.44 -20.03 -8.99
CA GLU A 278 25.38 -19.15 -9.70
C GLU A 278 25.47 -19.61 -11.16
N GLY A 279 25.05 -18.75 -12.09
CA GLY A 279 25.21 -18.99 -13.52
C GLY A 279 26.68 -18.90 -13.96
N THR A 280 26.93 -19.10 -15.26
CA THR A 280 28.27 -19.00 -15.86
C THR A 280 28.87 -17.58 -15.84
N VAL A 281 28.05 -16.55 -15.59
CA VAL A 281 28.49 -15.16 -15.52
C VAL A 281 28.60 -14.73 -14.06
N LYS A 282 29.83 -14.42 -13.62
CA LYS A 282 30.06 -13.83 -12.29
C LYS A 282 29.39 -12.47 -12.20
N MET A 283 28.43 -12.35 -11.29
CA MET A 283 27.83 -11.07 -10.92
C MET A 283 28.70 -10.41 -9.83
N PRO A 284 28.93 -9.09 -9.89
CA PRO A 284 29.66 -8.40 -8.83
C PRO A 284 28.88 -8.48 -7.51
N SER A 285 29.55 -8.92 -6.44
CA SER A 285 29.02 -8.81 -5.08
C SER A 285 29.10 -7.36 -4.60
N GLY A 286 28.10 -6.90 -3.85
CA GLY A 286 28.09 -5.55 -3.31
C GLY A 286 26.70 -4.96 -3.12
N VAL A 287 26.68 -3.68 -2.78
CA VAL A 287 25.46 -2.90 -2.57
C VAL A 287 25.26 -1.91 -3.71
N SER A 288 24.05 -1.88 -4.25
CA SER A 288 23.56 -0.86 -5.17
C SER A 288 22.29 -0.26 -4.60
N ARG A 289 22.02 1.01 -4.93
CA ARG A 289 20.91 1.75 -4.36
C ARG A 289 20.33 2.73 -5.34
N ILE A 290 19.00 2.77 -5.42
CA ILE A 290 18.24 3.75 -6.19
C ILE A 290 17.10 4.24 -5.30
N GLY A 291 17.17 5.49 -4.81
CA GLY A 291 16.19 6.03 -3.87
C GLY A 291 16.20 5.32 -2.51
N ALA A 292 15.05 4.82 -2.07
CA ALA A 292 14.92 3.98 -0.87
C ALA A 292 15.14 2.51 -1.19
N THR A 293 15.03 2.10 -2.47
CA THR A 293 15.29 0.73 -2.89
C THR A 293 16.78 0.39 -2.81
N THR A 294 17.11 -0.59 -1.97
CA THR A 294 18.44 -1.19 -1.84
C THR A 294 18.46 -2.54 -2.55
N VAL A 295 19.55 -2.80 -3.29
CA VAL A 295 19.91 -4.12 -3.81
C VAL A 295 21.21 -4.54 -3.17
N TYR A 296 21.24 -5.69 -2.51
CA TYR A 296 22.47 -6.30 -2.00
C TYR A 296 22.63 -7.70 -2.58
N MET A 297 23.80 -7.97 -3.15
CA MET A 297 24.15 -9.27 -3.73
C MET A 297 25.36 -9.86 -3.02
N ARG A 298 25.29 -11.15 -2.69
CA ARG A 298 26.44 -11.93 -2.24
C ARG A 298 26.45 -13.33 -2.83
N GLU A 299 27.65 -13.87 -2.99
CA GLU A 299 27.84 -15.29 -3.25
C GLU A 299 27.80 -16.10 -1.94
N LEU A 300 27.25 -17.31 -2.01
CA LEU A 300 27.23 -18.27 -0.92
C LEU A 300 27.55 -19.67 -1.47
N GLY A 301 28.61 -20.29 -0.96
CA GLY A 301 28.91 -21.70 -1.25
C GLY A 301 28.15 -22.64 -0.32
N SER A 302 27.59 -23.72 -0.86
CA SER A 302 27.01 -24.82 -0.08
C SER A 302 27.28 -26.15 -0.79
N GLY A 303 28.13 -26.99 -0.19
CA GLY A 303 28.67 -28.19 -0.84
C GLY A 303 29.45 -27.84 -2.12
N ASP A 304 29.17 -28.55 -3.21
CA ASP A 304 29.76 -28.32 -4.54
C ASP A 304 29.03 -27.24 -5.36
N SER A 305 27.94 -26.68 -4.81
CA SER A 305 27.14 -25.65 -5.47
C SER A 305 27.46 -24.26 -4.95
N ARG A 306 27.35 -23.27 -5.83
CA ARG A 306 27.41 -21.85 -5.47
C ARG A 306 26.09 -21.18 -5.80
N TYR A 307 25.69 -20.25 -4.93
CA TYR A 307 24.44 -19.53 -5.01
C TYR A 307 24.68 -18.03 -4.99
N LEU A 308 23.87 -17.30 -5.74
CA LEU A 308 23.76 -15.86 -5.68
C LEU A 308 22.54 -15.51 -4.81
N ILE A 309 22.81 -14.88 -3.66
CA ILE A 309 21.79 -14.35 -2.77
C ILE A 309 21.60 -12.87 -3.11
N THR A 310 20.38 -12.51 -3.48
CA THR A 310 20.02 -11.12 -3.79
C THR A 310 18.91 -10.65 -2.87
N VAL A 311 19.12 -9.55 -2.16
CA VAL A 311 18.07 -8.89 -1.37
C VAL A 311 17.71 -7.57 -2.03
N VAL A 312 16.43 -7.38 -2.36
CA VAL A 312 15.93 -6.15 -2.99
C VAL A 312 14.75 -5.60 -2.21
N GLY A 313 14.80 -4.34 -1.78
CA GLY A 313 13.64 -3.71 -1.15
C GLY A 313 13.89 -2.36 -0.52
N GLU A 314 12.84 -1.80 0.08
CA GLU A 314 12.80 -0.49 0.71
C GLU A 314 13.34 -0.53 2.15
N VAL A 315 14.58 -1.01 2.30
CA VAL A 315 15.28 -1.10 3.58
C VAL A 315 16.67 -0.47 3.51
N PRO A 316 17.24 0.01 4.63
CA PRO A 316 18.62 0.49 4.70
C PRO A 316 19.65 -0.54 4.16
N PRO A 317 20.76 -0.07 3.57
CA PRO A 317 21.87 -0.92 3.11
C PRO A 317 22.36 -1.94 4.15
N LYS A 318 22.44 -1.51 5.41
CA LYS A 318 22.84 -2.37 6.53
C LYS A 318 21.86 -3.53 6.72
N THR A 319 20.56 -3.27 6.62
CA THR A 319 19.52 -4.29 6.76
C THR A 319 19.61 -5.31 5.64
N ALA A 320 19.65 -4.86 4.37
CA ALA A 320 19.72 -5.76 3.22
C ALA A 320 20.97 -6.64 3.28
N LYS A 321 22.12 -6.06 3.67
CA LYS A 321 23.37 -6.78 3.90
C LYS A 321 23.20 -7.85 4.98
N GLN A 322 22.69 -7.49 6.16
CA GLN A 322 22.57 -8.42 7.29
C GLN A 322 21.60 -9.57 6.99
N VAL A 323 20.46 -9.28 6.33
CA VAL A 323 19.52 -10.31 5.84
C VAL A 323 20.24 -11.23 4.88
N ALA A 324 20.85 -10.68 3.83
CA ALA A 324 21.55 -11.48 2.82
C ALA A 324 22.61 -12.36 3.47
N GLU A 325 23.44 -11.79 4.35
CA GLU A 325 24.53 -12.46 5.07
C GLU A 325 24.08 -13.61 5.98
N SER A 326 22.84 -13.54 6.46
CA SER A 326 22.26 -14.56 7.33
C SER A 326 21.66 -15.76 6.59
N VAL A 327 21.41 -15.66 5.28
CA VAL A 327 20.75 -16.74 4.52
C VAL A 327 21.55 -18.03 4.59
N GLN A 328 20.85 -19.13 4.83
CA GLN A 328 21.36 -20.50 4.84
C GLN A 328 20.71 -21.28 3.70
N VAL A 329 21.49 -22.10 3.00
CA VAL A 329 21.00 -22.99 1.94
C VAL A 329 21.28 -24.43 2.36
N ASP A 330 20.23 -25.22 2.45
CA ASP A 330 20.27 -26.63 2.81
C ASP A 330 20.78 -27.47 1.64
N SER A 331 21.41 -28.60 1.98
CA SER A 331 22.03 -29.52 1.02
C SER A 331 21.07 -30.09 -0.03
N ALA A 332 19.76 -30.08 0.22
CA ALA A 332 18.74 -30.57 -0.71
C ALA A 332 18.56 -29.67 -1.94
N LEU A 333 18.66 -28.34 -1.80
CA LEU A 333 18.65 -27.41 -2.92
C LEU A 333 19.93 -27.57 -3.77
N ALA A 334 21.05 -27.98 -3.15
CA ALA A 334 22.32 -28.26 -3.85
C ALA A 334 22.27 -29.52 -4.73
N LEU A 335 21.40 -30.47 -4.41
CA LEU A 335 21.25 -31.73 -5.14
C LEU A 335 20.28 -31.62 -6.32
N ASN A 336 19.28 -30.73 -6.25
CA ASN A 336 18.28 -30.56 -7.32
C ASN A 336 18.79 -29.76 -8.54
N VAL A 337 19.92 -29.07 -8.42
CA VAL A 337 20.58 -28.36 -9.55
C VAL A 337 21.26 -29.36 -10.51
N GLY A 338 21.40 -30.64 -10.13
CA GLY A 338 22.15 -31.66 -10.86
C GLY A 338 21.35 -32.61 -11.75
N ARG A 339 20.04 -32.39 -12.00
CA ARG A 339 19.29 -33.22 -12.96
C ARG A 339 18.79 -32.39 -14.15
N PRO A 340 19.12 -32.81 -15.40
CA PRO A 340 18.69 -32.12 -16.62
C PRO A 340 17.19 -32.19 -16.86
#